data_AF-A0A084SJC1-F1
#
_entry.id   AF-A0A084SJC1-F1
#
_cell.length_a   1.000
_cell.length_b   1.000
_cell.length_c   1.000
_cell.angle_alpha   90.00
_cell.angle_beta   90.00
_cell.angle_gamma   90.00
#
_symmetry.space_group_name_H-M   'P 1'
#
loop_
_entity.id
_entity.type
_entity.pdbx_description
1 polymer ?
#
loop_
_entity_poly.entity_id
_entity_poly.type
_entity_poly.pdbx_seq_one_letter_code
_entity_poly.pdbx_strand_id
1 'polypeptide(L)'
;MAHTTTTAQLQDELIDACMWGEEDRARELISRFGAEPQARALLEKMLQEEDARARQAAAFGLGELGGAAGVRRLEQQLTLEEARGDYDGESVVEEIIRALGRIEDTEARAALVRKLERLAATEPELSDVNVVTQALWKKRHPDLISTVRRSLAQLGPKAHGSLPGLLVLLEKTPEELREWVRSPSVSMEDKTRVITVLEADLPDALASTLPSFISAATALLEKAASQEGEAAYYCDRLFALFLLFKERVLPALPEETRAELRTLARNLVPAVSPNCSFGAAVLLKHIGQPEDAAVIEANRPEDSVGAEAFDAIARALRGRQGQP
;
A
#
# COMPACT_ATOMS: atom_id res chain seq x y z
N MET A 1 33.42 -25.50 -2.18
CA MET A 1 34.17 -24.23 -2.01
C MET A 1 33.15 -23.17 -1.71
N ALA A 2 33.07 -22.71 -0.46
CA ALA A 2 32.12 -21.67 -0.06
C ALA A 2 32.61 -20.32 -0.60
N HIS A 3 31.81 -19.66 -1.43
CA HIS A 3 32.06 -18.28 -1.80
C HIS A 3 31.83 -17.42 -0.56
N THR A 4 32.90 -16.97 0.08
CA THR A 4 32.86 -15.84 1.02
C THR A 4 32.55 -14.60 0.21
N THR A 5 31.26 -14.25 0.10
CA THR A 5 30.81 -12.97 -0.45
C THR A 5 31.45 -11.86 0.38
N THR A 6 32.11 -10.89 -0.27
CA THR A 6 32.75 -9.79 0.44
C THR A 6 31.69 -8.79 0.90
N THR A 7 32.03 -7.99 1.93
CA THR A 7 31.12 -6.96 2.46
C THR A 7 30.68 -5.95 1.39
N ALA A 8 31.58 -5.62 0.44
CA ALA A 8 31.27 -4.75 -0.69
C ALA A 8 30.29 -5.39 -1.68
N GLN A 9 30.46 -6.69 -1.97
CA GLN A 9 29.52 -7.41 -2.84
C GLN A 9 28.12 -7.50 -2.23
N LEU A 10 28.01 -7.73 -0.91
CA LEU A 10 26.72 -7.71 -0.21
C LEU A 10 26.04 -6.34 -0.28
N GLN A 11 26.82 -5.27 -0.14
CA GLN A 11 26.31 -3.91 -0.27
C GLN A 11 25.77 -3.64 -1.67
N ASP A 12 26.54 -3.95 -2.71
CA ASP A 12 26.12 -3.77 -4.10
C ASP A 12 24.87 -4.60 -4.42
N GLU A 13 24.83 -5.87 -4.02
CA GLU A 13 23.68 -6.74 -4.22
C GLU A 13 22.41 -6.25 -3.51
N LEU A 14 22.56 -5.69 -2.30
CA LEU A 14 21.43 -5.14 -1.55
C LEU A 14 20.93 -3.85 -2.20
N ILE A 15 21.83 -2.97 -2.63
CA ILE A 15 21.47 -1.74 -3.35
C ILE A 15 20.71 -2.10 -4.63
N ASP A 16 21.23 -3.03 -5.43
CA ASP A 16 20.59 -3.49 -6.65
C ASP A 16 19.19 -4.06 -6.38
N ALA A 17 19.04 -4.93 -5.39
CA ALA A 17 17.74 -5.52 -5.05
C ALA A 17 16.72 -4.44 -4.64
N CYS A 18 17.12 -3.48 -3.80
CA CYS A 18 16.25 -2.37 -3.41
C CYS A 18 15.89 -1.46 -4.60
N MET A 19 16.85 -1.16 -5.48
CA MET A 19 16.66 -0.29 -6.65
C MET A 19 15.67 -0.85 -7.66
N TRP A 20 15.62 -2.18 -7.82
CA TRP A 20 14.71 -2.84 -8.74
C TRP A 20 13.38 -3.27 -8.08
N GLY A 21 13.14 -2.88 -6.82
CA GLY A 21 11.94 -3.26 -6.08
C GLY A 21 11.85 -4.76 -5.79
N GLU A 22 12.98 -5.48 -5.83
CA GLU A 22 13.08 -6.91 -5.54
C GLU A 22 13.13 -7.13 -4.02
N GLU A 23 12.10 -6.68 -3.30
CA GLU A 23 12.10 -6.70 -1.83
C GLU A 23 12.30 -8.12 -1.26
N ASP A 24 11.73 -9.16 -1.88
CA ASP A 24 11.90 -10.54 -1.42
C ASP A 24 13.37 -10.98 -1.47
N ARG A 25 14.07 -10.63 -2.55
CA ARG A 25 15.51 -10.87 -2.69
C ARG A 25 16.30 -10.05 -1.68
N ALA A 26 15.94 -8.78 -1.48
CA ALA A 26 16.57 -7.95 -0.46
C ALA A 26 16.41 -8.55 0.94
N ARG A 27 15.20 -9.00 1.33
CA ARG A 27 14.96 -9.67 2.62
C ARG A 27 15.75 -10.97 2.75
N GLU A 28 15.86 -11.76 1.69
CA GLU A 28 16.68 -12.97 1.69
C GLU A 28 18.16 -12.64 1.93
N LEU A 29 18.68 -11.59 1.28
CA LEU A 29 20.04 -11.10 1.53
C LEU A 29 20.20 -10.71 3.00
N ILE A 30 19.33 -9.84 3.54
CA ILE A 30 19.38 -9.43 4.95
C ILE A 30 19.29 -10.64 5.89
N SER A 31 18.41 -11.61 5.61
CA SER A 31 18.27 -12.82 6.44
C SER A 31 19.56 -13.65 6.46
N ARG A 32 20.23 -13.79 5.31
CA ARG A 32 21.48 -14.55 5.19
C ARG A 32 22.63 -13.92 5.96
N PHE A 33 22.84 -12.61 5.86
CA PHE A 33 23.99 -11.95 6.51
C PHE A 33 23.65 -11.34 7.87
N GLY A 34 22.37 -11.16 8.20
CA GLY A 34 21.91 -10.51 9.44
C GLY A 34 22.28 -11.23 10.73
N ALA A 35 22.64 -12.51 10.65
CA ALA A 35 23.20 -13.28 11.76
C ALA A 35 24.66 -12.91 12.07
N GLU A 36 25.34 -12.18 11.19
CA GLU A 36 26.72 -11.75 11.41
C GLU A 36 26.77 -10.54 12.34
N PRO A 37 27.69 -10.51 13.33
CA PRO A 37 27.83 -9.36 14.23
C PRO A 37 28.10 -8.04 13.51
N GLN A 38 28.69 -8.08 12.31
CA GLN A 38 29.04 -6.91 11.52
C GLN A 38 27.89 -6.39 10.66
N ALA A 39 26.79 -7.15 10.48
CA ALA A 39 25.68 -6.78 9.60
C ALA A 39 25.10 -5.40 9.94
N ARG A 40 24.81 -5.17 11.21
CA ARG A 40 24.28 -3.88 11.67
C ARG A 40 25.30 -2.76 11.50
N ALA A 41 26.58 -3.02 11.76
CA ALA A 41 27.65 -2.02 11.58
C ALA A 41 27.84 -1.62 10.11
N LEU A 42 27.70 -2.56 9.18
CA LEU A 42 27.72 -2.29 7.75
C LEU A 42 26.56 -1.37 7.35
N LEU A 43 25.33 -1.71 7.73
CA LEU A 43 24.15 -0.91 7.41
C LEU A 43 24.24 0.49 8.04
N GLU A 44 24.74 0.58 9.28
CA GLU A 44 24.98 1.88 9.93
C GLU A 44 26.00 2.76 9.21
N LYS A 45 27.03 2.14 8.61
CA LYS A 45 28.01 2.81 7.77
C LYS A 45 27.38 3.28 6.45
N MET A 46 26.60 2.42 5.80
CA MET A 46 25.90 2.75 4.54
C MET A 46 24.94 3.94 4.71
N LEU A 47 24.29 4.10 5.87
CA LEU A 47 23.48 5.29 6.19
C LEU A 47 24.27 6.62 6.18
N GLN A 48 25.60 6.58 6.22
CA GLN A 48 26.46 7.77 6.20
C GLN A 48 27.08 8.01 4.82
N GLU A 49 26.76 7.19 3.82
CA GLU A 49 27.29 7.35 2.47
C GLU A 49 26.61 8.52 1.73
N GLU A 50 27.33 9.10 0.78
CA GLU A 50 26.82 10.17 -0.08
C GLU A 50 25.71 9.66 -1.02
N ASP A 51 25.81 8.41 -1.45
CA ASP A 51 24.81 7.78 -2.31
C ASP A 51 23.50 7.52 -1.54
N ALA A 52 22.43 8.17 -1.97
CA ALA A 52 21.09 8.00 -1.41
C ALA A 52 20.60 6.56 -1.53
N ARG A 53 20.99 5.83 -2.58
CA ARG A 53 20.59 4.43 -2.79
C ARG A 53 21.19 3.53 -1.73
N ALA A 54 22.45 3.77 -1.35
CA ALA A 54 23.08 3.08 -0.23
C ALA A 54 22.37 3.37 1.09
N ARG A 55 21.97 4.64 1.33
CA ARG A 55 21.20 5.01 2.52
C ARG A 55 19.81 4.37 2.56
N GLN A 56 19.10 4.31 1.43
CA GLN A 56 17.80 3.62 1.31
C GLN A 56 17.92 2.12 1.59
N ALA A 57 18.87 1.45 0.94
CA ALA A 57 19.15 0.03 1.15
C ALA A 57 19.49 -0.27 2.62
N ALA A 58 20.25 0.63 3.25
CA ALA A 58 20.58 0.52 4.67
C ALA A 58 19.37 0.71 5.58
N ALA A 59 18.50 1.68 5.29
CA ALA A 59 17.25 1.89 6.03
C ALA A 59 16.33 0.67 5.93
N PHE A 60 16.19 0.12 4.71
CA PHE A 60 15.48 -1.13 4.48
C PHE A 60 16.05 -2.27 5.34
N GLY A 61 17.36 -2.50 5.25
CA GLY A 61 18.03 -3.57 5.98
C GLY A 61 17.92 -3.45 7.50
N LEU A 62 18.04 -2.24 8.06
CA LEU A 62 17.82 -2.02 9.49
C LEU A 62 16.36 -2.24 9.91
N GLY A 63 15.41 -1.96 9.01
CA GLY A 63 14.00 -2.32 9.18
C GLY A 63 13.80 -3.83 9.32
N GLU A 64 14.43 -4.61 8.45
CA GLU A 64 14.36 -6.08 8.45
C GLU A 64 15.08 -6.73 9.64
N LEU A 65 16.24 -6.19 10.06
CA LEU A 65 16.93 -6.66 11.28
C LEU A 65 16.19 -6.29 12.56
N GLY A 66 15.45 -5.17 12.51
CA GLY A 66 14.68 -4.64 13.63
C GLY A 66 15.46 -4.37 14.91
N GLY A 67 14.72 -4.39 16.02
CA GLY A 67 15.20 -4.14 17.38
C GLY A 67 15.40 -2.66 17.73
N ALA A 68 15.35 -2.37 19.04
CA ALA A 68 15.43 -1.01 19.58
C ALA A 68 16.66 -0.19 19.13
N ALA A 69 17.80 -0.85 18.88
CA ALA A 69 18.99 -0.17 18.36
C ALA A 69 18.78 0.32 16.91
N GLY A 70 18.16 -0.51 16.06
CA GLY A 70 17.79 -0.13 14.70
C GLY A 70 16.79 1.01 14.68
N VAL A 71 15.77 0.96 15.55
CA VAL A 71 14.78 2.05 15.70
C VAL A 71 15.46 3.37 16.04
N ARG A 72 16.30 3.41 17.09
CA ARG A 72 16.99 4.64 17.49
C ARG A 72 17.87 5.19 16.36
N ARG A 73 18.57 4.30 15.64
CA ARG A 73 19.44 4.71 14.54
C ARG A 73 18.66 5.26 13.36
N LEU A 74 17.55 4.62 12.99
CA LEU A 74 16.64 5.06 11.94
C LEU A 74 15.99 6.39 12.29
N GLU A 75 15.56 6.59 13.54
CA GLU A 75 15.00 7.85 13.99
C GLU A 75 16.03 8.99 13.93
N GLN A 76 17.27 8.75 14.34
CA GLN A 76 18.34 9.74 14.18
C GLN A 76 18.58 10.06 12.71
N GLN A 77 18.60 9.05 11.84
CA GLN A 77 18.78 9.27 10.41
C GLN A 77 17.61 10.05 9.80
N LEU A 78 16.38 9.78 10.24
CA LEU A 78 15.19 10.49 9.77
C LEU A 78 15.35 12.00 9.93
N THR A 79 15.81 12.45 11.10
CA THR A 79 16.06 13.88 11.35
C THR A 79 17.18 14.44 10.48
N LEU A 80 18.22 13.65 10.19
CA LEU A 80 19.32 14.07 9.31
C LEU A 80 18.84 14.25 7.86
N GLU A 81 18.09 13.29 7.31
CA GLU A 81 17.60 13.35 5.94
C GLU A 81 16.53 14.43 5.76
N GLU A 82 15.64 14.61 6.74
CA GLU A 82 14.68 15.74 6.76
C GLU A 82 15.38 17.10 6.68
N ALA A 83 16.57 17.23 7.27
CA ALA A 83 17.34 18.47 7.26
C ALA A 83 18.12 18.70 5.95
N ARG A 84 18.29 17.68 5.09
CA ARG A 84 18.99 17.82 3.80
C ARG A 84 18.18 18.65 2.81
N GLY A 85 16.87 18.45 2.77
CA GLY A 85 15.95 19.20 1.90
C GLY A 85 16.20 19.02 0.40
N ASP A 86 16.84 17.91 0.01
CA ASP A 86 16.99 17.48 -1.38
C ASP A 86 16.11 16.25 -1.68
N TYR A 87 15.83 16.03 -2.97
CA TYR A 87 14.98 14.93 -3.45
C TYR A 87 15.53 13.55 -3.06
N ASP A 88 16.85 13.43 -3.04
CA ASP A 88 17.56 12.23 -2.60
C ASP A 88 17.25 11.91 -1.13
N GLY A 89 17.18 12.93 -0.26
CA GLY A 89 16.76 12.82 1.13
C GLY A 89 15.30 12.41 1.30
N GLU A 90 14.37 12.95 0.50
CA GLU A 90 12.94 12.59 0.56
C GLU A 90 12.72 11.09 0.33
N SER A 91 13.41 10.53 -0.65
CA SER A 91 13.33 9.10 -0.98
C SER A 91 13.89 8.20 0.13
N VAL A 92 14.89 8.68 0.89
CA VAL A 92 15.42 7.99 2.08
C VAL A 92 14.48 8.14 3.27
N VAL A 93 13.89 9.32 3.48
CA VAL A 93 12.88 9.58 4.53
C VAL A 93 11.71 8.61 4.39
N GLU A 94 11.19 8.43 3.18
CA GLU A 94 10.10 7.49 2.92
C GLU A 94 10.49 6.05 3.31
N GLU A 95 11.67 5.58 2.91
CA GLU A 95 12.12 4.23 3.27
C GLU A 95 12.35 4.06 4.77
N ILE A 96 12.87 5.08 5.46
CA ILE A 96 12.99 5.06 6.93
C ILE A 96 11.62 4.92 7.59
N ILE A 97 10.61 5.67 7.13
CA ILE A 97 9.25 5.59 7.67
C ILE A 97 8.65 4.19 7.43
N ARG A 98 8.84 3.63 6.23
CA ARG A 98 8.40 2.26 5.91
C ARG A 98 9.10 1.23 6.79
N ALA A 99 10.42 1.34 6.98
CA ALA A 99 11.20 0.49 7.85
C ALA A 99 10.68 0.52 9.30
N LEU A 100 10.45 1.72 9.86
CA LEU A 100 9.84 1.88 11.18
C LEU A 100 8.44 1.24 11.27
N GLY A 101 7.66 1.28 10.18
CA GLY A 101 6.38 0.59 10.08
C GLY A 101 6.47 -0.94 10.07
N ARG A 102 7.60 -1.51 9.64
CA ARG A 102 7.86 -2.97 9.63
C ARG A 102 8.38 -3.49 10.96
N ILE A 103 9.16 -2.69 11.70
CA ILE A 103 9.77 -3.12 12.97
C ILE A 103 8.70 -3.36 14.04
N GLU A 104 8.73 -4.53 14.70
CA GLU A 104 7.76 -4.90 15.75
C GLU A 104 7.87 -4.08 17.06
N ASP A 105 9.06 -3.55 17.36
CA ASP A 105 9.36 -2.77 18.56
C ASP A 105 8.36 -1.61 18.80
N THR A 106 7.99 -1.36 20.06
CA THR A 106 7.05 -0.30 20.43
C THR A 106 7.64 1.11 20.25
N GLU A 107 8.96 1.25 20.36
CA GLU A 107 9.66 2.53 20.11
C GLU A 107 9.51 2.96 18.65
N ALA A 108 9.35 2.01 17.71
CA ALA A 108 9.13 2.34 16.31
C ALA A 108 7.81 3.11 16.11
N ARG A 109 6.75 2.71 16.84
CA ARG A 109 5.48 3.45 16.86
C ARG A 109 5.67 4.85 17.47
N ALA A 110 6.45 4.97 18.54
CA ALA A 110 6.71 6.26 19.17
C ALA A 110 7.49 7.21 18.22
N ALA A 111 8.46 6.69 17.45
CA ALA A 111 9.17 7.45 16.42
C ALA A 111 8.23 7.93 15.31
N LEU A 112 7.32 7.08 14.82
CA LEU A 112 6.31 7.45 13.83
C LEU A 112 5.32 8.51 14.35
N VAL A 113 4.92 8.42 15.63
CA VAL A 113 4.10 9.45 16.30
C VAL A 113 4.83 10.78 16.33
N ARG A 114 6.12 10.80 16.71
CA ARG A 114 6.92 12.03 16.71
C ARG A 114 7.07 12.62 15.31
N LYS A 115 7.19 11.79 14.27
CA LYS A 115 7.19 12.25 12.87
C LYS A 115 5.86 12.89 12.49
N LEU A 116 4.72 12.25 12.82
CA LEU A 116 3.39 12.81 12.55
C LEU A 116 3.20 14.16 13.24
N GLU A 117 3.62 14.30 14.50
CA GLU A 117 3.53 15.55 15.24
C GLU A 117 4.40 16.65 14.62
N ARG A 118 5.60 16.32 14.12
CA ARG A 118 6.43 17.27 13.36
C ARG A 118 5.75 17.72 12.07
N LEU A 119 5.20 16.79 11.28
CA LEU A 119 4.47 17.12 10.05
C LEU A 119 3.28 18.03 10.36
N ALA A 120 2.51 17.73 11.40
CA ALA A 120 1.36 18.52 11.82
C ALA A 120 1.72 19.94 12.31
N ALA A 121 2.95 20.15 12.76
CA ALA A 121 3.47 21.47 13.13
C ALA A 121 3.98 22.29 11.94
N THR A 122 3.99 21.73 10.74
CA THR A 122 4.46 22.35 9.49
C THR A 122 3.35 22.38 8.43
N GLU A 123 3.65 22.82 7.21
CA GLU A 123 2.78 22.64 6.04
C GLU A 123 3.31 21.47 5.19
N PRO A 124 2.95 20.22 5.52
CA PRO A 124 3.54 19.06 4.86
C PRO A 124 2.88 18.77 3.51
N GLU A 125 3.60 18.02 2.67
CA GLU A 125 3.00 17.44 1.48
C GLU A 125 2.04 16.31 1.82
N LEU A 126 1.08 16.06 0.93
CA LEU A 126 0.11 14.98 1.08
C LEU A 126 0.76 13.59 1.10
N SER A 127 1.80 13.40 0.29
CA SER A 127 2.63 12.20 0.21
C SER A 127 3.23 11.85 1.58
N ASP A 128 3.86 12.83 2.23
CA ASP A 128 4.49 12.65 3.54
C ASP A 128 3.50 12.15 4.60
N VAL A 129 2.33 12.77 4.66
CA VAL A 129 1.28 12.39 5.61
C VAL A 129 0.77 10.98 5.31
N ASN A 130 0.63 10.62 4.04
CA ASN A 130 0.18 9.28 3.63
C ASN A 130 1.18 8.18 4.02
N VAL A 131 2.48 8.39 3.78
CA VAL A 131 3.51 7.41 4.12
C VAL A 131 3.52 7.14 5.63
N VAL A 132 3.45 8.20 6.45
CA VAL A 132 3.38 8.06 7.92
C VAL A 132 2.07 7.41 8.36
N THR A 133 0.95 7.75 7.73
CA THR A 133 -0.36 7.15 8.01
C THR A 133 -0.34 5.63 7.78
N GLN A 134 0.22 5.20 6.65
CA GLN A 134 0.35 3.77 6.32
C GLN A 134 1.27 3.04 7.29
N ALA A 135 2.40 3.63 7.68
CA ALA A 135 3.31 3.06 8.67
C ALA A 135 2.65 2.95 10.06
N LEU A 136 1.90 3.98 10.49
CA LEU A 136 1.14 3.95 11.74
C LEU A 136 0.02 2.91 11.71
N TRP A 137 -0.59 2.65 10.56
CA TRP A 137 -1.59 1.61 10.41
C TRP A 137 -1.03 0.19 10.62
N LYS A 138 0.17 -0.08 10.09
CA LYS A 138 0.91 -1.33 10.40
C LYS A 138 1.24 -1.45 11.89
N LYS A 139 1.42 -0.31 12.57
CA LYS A 139 1.67 -0.20 14.01
C LYS A 139 0.42 0.18 14.83
N ARG A 140 -0.78 -0.09 14.30
CA ARG A 140 -2.07 0.33 14.89
C ARG A 140 -2.18 -0.02 16.37
N HIS A 141 -2.65 0.95 17.16
CA HIS A 141 -2.89 0.80 18.59
C HIS A 141 -3.95 1.84 19.03
N PRO A 142 -4.85 1.52 19.97
CA PRO A 142 -5.87 2.48 20.46
C PRO A 142 -5.29 3.81 20.95
N ASP A 143 -4.10 3.81 21.55
CA ASP A 143 -3.43 5.03 22.04
C ASP A 143 -3.16 6.07 20.92
N LEU A 144 -3.10 5.63 19.65
CA LEU A 144 -2.89 6.52 18.51
C LEU A 144 -4.07 7.47 18.28
N ILE A 145 -5.29 7.12 18.70
CA ILE A 145 -6.51 7.91 18.43
C ILE A 145 -6.34 9.36 18.89
N SER A 146 -5.82 9.56 20.10
CA SER A 146 -5.67 10.90 20.68
C SER A 146 -4.65 11.76 19.91
N THR A 147 -3.54 11.16 19.50
CA THR A 147 -2.51 11.80 18.68
C THR A 147 -3.04 12.12 17.29
N VAL A 148 -3.68 11.16 16.61
CA VAL A 148 -4.21 11.36 15.25
C VAL A 148 -5.25 12.49 15.23
N ARG A 149 -6.16 12.54 16.21
CA ARG A 149 -7.12 13.65 16.37
C ARG A 149 -6.44 15.00 16.55
N ARG A 150 -5.40 15.05 17.39
CA ARG A 150 -4.62 16.28 17.61
C ARG A 150 -3.93 16.74 16.33
N SER A 151 -3.29 15.84 15.60
CA SER A 151 -2.62 16.14 14.34
C SER A 151 -3.60 16.61 13.26
N LEU A 152 -4.78 16.00 13.15
CA LEU A 152 -5.84 16.46 12.24
C LEU A 152 -6.36 17.87 12.56
N ALA A 153 -6.42 18.23 13.85
CA ALA A 153 -6.81 19.56 14.27
C ALA A 153 -5.76 20.64 13.98
N GLN A 154 -4.49 20.24 13.87
CA GLN A 154 -3.37 21.13 13.55
C GLN A 154 -3.14 21.26 12.04
N LEU A 155 -3.33 20.16 11.30
CA LEU A 155 -3.20 20.13 9.85
C LEU A 155 -4.36 20.87 9.16
N GLY A 156 -4.03 21.64 8.12
CA GLY A 156 -5.04 22.21 7.23
C GLY A 156 -5.80 21.10 6.48
N PRO A 157 -7.10 21.29 6.14
CA PRO A 157 -7.92 20.27 5.47
C PRO A 157 -7.32 19.67 4.20
N LYS A 158 -6.55 20.48 3.44
CA LYS A 158 -5.89 20.06 2.21
C LYS A 158 -4.65 19.18 2.44
N ALA A 159 -4.11 19.15 3.65
CA ALA A 159 -2.94 18.36 4.03
C ALA A 159 -3.30 17.09 4.82
N HIS A 160 -4.61 16.79 5.00
CA HIS A 160 -5.05 15.63 5.78
C HIS A 160 -4.68 14.29 5.14
N GLY A 161 -4.60 14.23 3.81
CA GLY A 161 -4.34 12.99 3.09
C GLY A 161 -5.27 11.86 3.53
N SER A 162 -4.71 10.70 3.83
CA SER A 162 -5.40 9.51 4.31
C SER A 162 -5.53 9.42 5.84
N LEU A 163 -5.02 10.41 6.58
CA LEU A 163 -5.05 10.43 8.05
C LEU A 163 -6.48 10.34 8.64
N PRO A 164 -7.52 10.98 8.06
CA PRO A 164 -8.91 10.75 8.48
C PRO A 164 -9.35 9.29 8.32
N GLY A 165 -8.89 8.61 7.27
CA GLY A 165 -9.15 7.19 7.05
C GLY A 165 -8.54 6.31 8.14
N LEU A 166 -7.31 6.62 8.58
CA LEU A 166 -6.69 5.95 9.72
C LEU A 166 -7.49 6.17 11.00
N LEU A 167 -7.96 7.39 11.26
CA LEU A 167 -8.77 7.66 12.44
C LEU A 167 -10.06 6.81 12.45
N VAL A 168 -10.76 6.75 11.33
CA VAL A 168 -11.96 5.92 11.17
C VAL A 168 -11.66 4.45 11.48
N LEU A 169 -10.56 3.92 10.96
CA LEU A 169 -10.15 2.52 11.18
C LEU A 169 -9.73 2.23 12.63
N LEU A 170 -9.17 3.20 13.34
CA LEU A 170 -8.80 3.04 14.76
C LEU A 170 -10.00 3.12 15.69
N GLU A 171 -11.02 3.90 15.33
CA GLU A 171 -12.19 4.15 16.18
C GLU A 171 -13.29 3.12 16.03
N LYS A 172 -13.46 2.56 14.83
CA LYS A 172 -14.61 1.72 14.50
C LYS A 172 -14.29 0.24 14.63
N THR A 173 -15.20 -0.48 15.27
CA THR A 173 -15.26 -1.94 15.15
C THR A 173 -15.59 -2.36 13.71
N PRO A 174 -15.33 -3.61 13.31
CA PRO A 174 -15.72 -4.10 11.98
C PRO A 174 -17.23 -3.92 11.68
N GLU A 175 -18.08 -4.09 12.69
CA GLU A 175 -19.53 -3.88 12.62
C GLU A 175 -19.87 -2.42 12.30
N GLU A 176 -19.35 -1.49 13.10
CA GLU A 176 -19.58 -0.06 12.92
C GLU A 176 -19.00 0.45 11.59
N LEU A 177 -17.86 -0.12 11.15
CA LEU A 177 -17.27 0.22 9.87
C LEU A 177 -18.18 -0.22 8.71
N ARG A 178 -18.79 -1.43 8.79
CA ARG A 178 -19.75 -1.89 7.77
C ARG A 178 -20.94 -0.95 7.65
N GLU A 179 -21.48 -0.48 8.77
CA GLU A 179 -22.60 0.47 8.80
C GLU A 179 -22.17 1.84 8.26
N TRP A 180 -20.99 2.31 8.67
CA TRP A 180 -20.43 3.57 8.22
C TRP A 180 -20.22 3.60 6.70
N VAL A 181 -19.68 2.53 6.11
CA VAL A 181 -19.50 2.41 4.65
C VAL A 181 -20.83 2.41 3.91
N ARG A 182 -21.87 1.78 4.46
CA ARG A 182 -23.21 1.74 3.85
C ARG A 182 -23.96 3.07 3.96
N SER A 183 -23.56 3.94 4.88
CA SER A 183 -24.24 5.21 5.08
C SER A 183 -24.10 6.11 3.83
N PRO A 184 -25.22 6.68 3.33
CA PRO A 184 -25.19 7.68 2.27
C PRO A 184 -24.69 9.05 2.75
N SER A 185 -24.64 9.29 4.07
CA SER A 185 -24.13 10.54 4.64
C SER A 185 -22.61 10.66 4.60
N VAL A 186 -21.90 9.56 4.37
CA VAL A 186 -20.44 9.52 4.30
C VAL A 186 -20.00 9.75 2.86
N SER A 187 -19.10 10.72 2.67
CA SER A 187 -18.56 11.08 1.36
C SER A 187 -17.78 9.93 0.72
N MET A 188 -17.66 9.93 -0.62
CA MET A 188 -16.82 8.94 -1.31
C MET A 188 -15.34 9.18 -1.07
N GLU A 189 -14.94 10.43 -0.91
CA GLU A 189 -13.57 10.78 -0.53
C GLU A 189 -13.17 10.09 0.79
N ASP A 190 -14.01 10.16 1.82
CA ASP A 190 -13.72 9.53 3.10
C ASP A 190 -13.65 8.01 3.01
N LYS A 191 -14.55 7.38 2.25
CA LYS A 191 -14.50 5.93 2.02
C LYS A 191 -13.22 5.54 1.26
N THR A 192 -12.78 6.36 0.31
CA THR A 192 -11.54 6.15 -0.46
C THR A 192 -10.31 6.30 0.44
N ARG A 193 -10.30 7.26 1.36
CA ARG A 193 -9.22 7.42 2.35
C ARG A 193 -9.08 6.17 3.22
N VAL A 194 -10.19 5.56 3.65
CA VAL A 194 -10.16 4.29 4.40
C VAL A 194 -9.56 3.16 3.57
N ILE A 195 -10.00 2.96 2.32
CA ILE A 195 -9.40 1.95 1.42
C ILE A 195 -7.90 2.17 1.26
N THR A 196 -7.48 3.43 1.10
CA THR A 196 -6.08 3.80 0.91
C THR A 196 -5.21 3.41 2.10
N VAL A 197 -5.73 3.48 3.32
CA VAL A 197 -5.03 2.99 4.51
C VAL A 197 -5.02 1.46 4.57
N LEU A 198 -6.13 0.81 4.20
CA LEU A 198 -6.26 -0.66 4.17
C LEU A 198 -5.33 -1.33 3.15
N GLU A 199 -4.89 -0.62 2.11
CA GLU A 199 -3.88 -1.14 1.19
C GLU A 199 -2.53 -1.37 1.85
N ALA A 200 -2.19 -0.62 2.90
CA ALA A 200 -0.92 -0.83 3.59
C ALA A 200 -0.90 -2.14 4.40
N ASP A 201 -2.04 -2.54 4.95
CA ASP A 201 -2.26 -3.81 5.65
C ASP A 201 -3.77 -4.04 5.80
N LEU A 202 -4.25 -5.27 5.58
CA LEU A 202 -5.66 -5.61 5.74
C LEU A 202 -5.81 -6.71 6.80
N PRO A 203 -6.09 -6.36 8.07
CA PRO A 203 -6.31 -7.34 9.14
C PRO A 203 -7.46 -8.28 8.82
N ASP A 204 -7.37 -9.56 9.21
CA ASP A 204 -8.41 -10.57 8.94
C ASP A 204 -9.79 -10.15 9.49
N ALA A 205 -9.82 -9.51 10.67
CA ALA A 205 -11.05 -8.99 11.26
C ALA A 205 -11.77 -7.99 10.33
N LEU A 206 -11.01 -7.21 9.56
CA LEU A 206 -11.54 -6.19 8.65
C LEU A 206 -11.85 -6.73 7.25
N ALA A 207 -11.37 -7.91 6.87
CA ALA A 207 -11.75 -8.55 5.61
C ALA A 207 -13.27 -8.79 5.51
N SER A 208 -13.94 -9.00 6.65
CA SER A 208 -15.40 -9.13 6.74
C SER A 208 -16.17 -7.86 6.33
N THR A 209 -15.50 -6.71 6.24
CA THR A 209 -16.11 -5.42 5.89
C THR A 209 -16.13 -5.15 4.38
N LEU A 210 -15.30 -5.86 3.60
CA LEU A 210 -15.17 -5.68 2.16
C LEU A 210 -16.48 -5.79 1.37
N PRO A 211 -17.45 -6.68 1.71
CA PRO A 211 -18.75 -6.71 1.03
C PRO A 211 -19.48 -5.36 1.07
N SER A 212 -19.34 -4.59 2.16
CA SER A 212 -19.95 -3.25 2.24
C SER A 212 -19.28 -2.26 1.28
N PHE A 213 -17.97 -2.35 1.07
CA PHE A 213 -17.26 -1.52 0.10
C PHE A 213 -17.65 -1.87 -1.35
N ILE A 214 -17.81 -3.16 -1.65
CA ILE A 214 -18.30 -3.61 -2.96
C ILE A 214 -19.70 -3.04 -3.20
N SER A 215 -20.61 -3.21 -2.24
CA SER A 215 -21.97 -2.68 -2.35
C SER A 215 -22.01 -1.16 -2.55
N ALA A 216 -21.14 -0.42 -1.87
CA ALA A 216 -21.01 1.02 -2.07
C ALA A 216 -20.48 1.38 -3.48
N ALA A 217 -19.56 0.59 -4.04
CA ALA A 217 -19.08 0.76 -5.42
C ALA A 217 -20.18 0.46 -6.44
N THR A 218 -20.94 -0.62 -6.24
CA THR A 218 -22.06 -1.02 -7.10
C THR A 218 -23.10 0.10 -7.23
N ALA A 219 -23.40 0.80 -6.12
CA ALA A 219 -24.32 1.94 -6.13
C ALA A 219 -23.84 3.14 -6.98
N LEU A 220 -22.57 3.18 -7.38
CA LEU A 220 -21.95 4.25 -8.16
C LEU A 220 -21.55 3.84 -9.57
N LEU A 221 -21.92 2.63 -9.99
CA LEU A 221 -21.43 2.02 -11.22
C LEU A 221 -21.60 2.92 -12.45
N GLU A 222 -22.79 3.49 -12.65
CA GLU A 222 -23.06 4.36 -13.80
C GLU A 222 -22.17 5.60 -13.83
N LYS A 223 -21.95 6.21 -12.65
CA LYS A 223 -21.09 7.39 -12.51
C LYS A 223 -19.62 7.03 -12.74
N ALA A 224 -19.16 5.92 -12.17
CA ALA A 224 -17.78 5.44 -12.32
C ALA A 224 -17.46 5.01 -13.76
N ALA A 225 -18.43 4.47 -14.50
CA ALA A 225 -18.25 4.07 -15.89
C ALA A 225 -18.18 5.27 -16.85
N SER A 226 -19.02 6.28 -16.62
CA SER A 226 -19.22 7.39 -17.58
C SER A 226 -18.33 8.61 -17.36
N GLN A 227 -17.75 8.78 -16.16
CA GLN A 227 -17.02 9.99 -15.79
C GLN A 227 -15.74 9.65 -15.03
N GLU A 228 -14.67 10.39 -15.31
CA GLU A 228 -13.56 10.48 -14.37
C GLU A 228 -13.99 11.26 -13.12
N GLY A 229 -13.47 10.87 -11.96
CA GLY A 229 -13.74 11.54 -10.69
C GLY A 229 -13.78 10.58 -9.50
N GLU A 230 -14.37 11.04 -8.39
CA GLU A 230 -14.36 10.32 -7.11
C GLU A 230 -14.91 8.88 -7.19
N ALA A 231 -15.95 8.64 -8.01
CA ALA A 231 -16.55 7.32 -8.14
C ALA A 231 -15.60 6.32 -8.85
N ALA A 232 -14.97 6.75 -9.95
CA ALA A 232 -13.99 5.95 -10.66
C ALA A 232 -12.73 5.73 -9.81
N TYR A 233 -12.26 6.77 -9.10
CA TYR A 233 -11.12 6.67 -8.20
C TYR A 233 -11.39 5.74 -7.02
N TYR A 234 -12.59 5.78 -6.42
CA TYR A 234 -12.99 4.83 -5.39
C TYR A 234 -12.93 3.37 -5.88
N CYS A 235 -13.45 3.11 -7.08
CA CYS A 235 -13.42 1.76 -7.67
C CYS A 235 -11.99 1.31 -7.99
N ASP A 236 -11.15 2.20 -8.53
CA ASP A 236 -9.73 1.95 -8.78
C ASP A 236 -9.00 1.52 -7.50
N ARG A 237 -9.12 2.30 -6.42
CA ARG A 237 -8.53 1.95 -5.11
C ARG A 237 -9.10 0.65 -4.54
N LEU A 238 -10.41 0.41 -4.70
CA LEU A 238 -11.02 -0.84 -4.27
C LEU A 238 -10.45 -2.05 -5.03
N PHE A 239 -10.27 -1.95 -6.35
CA PHE A 239 -9.64 -2.99 -7.15
C PHE A 239 -8.19 -3.20 -6.77
N ALA A 240 -7.42 -2.13 -6.55
CA ALA A 240 -6.04 -2.22 -6.07
C ALA A 240 -5.97 -3.01 -4.75
N LEU A 241 -6.85 -2.72 -3.79
CA LEU A 241 -6.94 -3.46 -2.52
C LEU A 241 -7.20 -4.96 -2.74
N PHE A 242 -8.17 -5.32 -3.60
CA PHE A 242 -8.45 -6.73 -3.90
C PHE A 242 -7.30 -7.44 -4.61
N LEU A 243 -6.62 -6.76 -5.52
CA LEU A 243 -5.49 -7.32 -6.26
C LEU A 243 -4.27 -7.50 -5.36
N LEU A 244 -4.04 -6.59 -4.42
CA LEU A 244 -2.94 -6.65 -3.46
C LEU A 244 -3.08 -7.84 -2.52
N PHE A 245 -4.31 -8.13 -2.06
CA PHE A 245 -4.59 -9.23 -1.12
C PHE A 245 -5.31 -10.42 -1.78
N LYS A 246 -5.19 -10.57 -3.11
CA LYS A 246 -6.01 -11.49 -3.91
C LYS A 246 -6.04 -12.93 -3.43
N GLU A 247 -4.89 -13.48 -3.03
CA GLU A 247 -4.75 -14.89 -2.64
C GLU A 247 -5.50 -15.20 -1.34
N ARG A 248 -5.62 -14.21 -0.46
CA ARG A 248 -6.32 -14.35 0.82
C ARG A 248 -7.78 -13.93 0.70
N VAL A 249 -8.05 -12.82 0.03
CA VAL A 249 -9.36 -12.17 0.05
C VAL A 249 -10.33 -12.82 -0.94
N LEU A 250 -9.95 -13.03 -2.20
CA LEU A 250 -10.90 -13.50 -3.22
C LEU A 250 -11.48 -14.88 -2.91
N PRO A 251 -10.69 -15.87 -2.40
CA PRO A 251 -11.25 -17.15 -1.98
C PRO A 251 -12.15 -17.05 -0.75
N ALA A 252 -11.87 -16.12 0.16
CA ALA A 252 -12.62 -15.94 1.42
C ALA A 252 -13.96 -15.21 1.24
N LEU A 253 -14.18 -14.52 0.11
CA LEU A 253 -15.45 -13.85 -0.16
C LEU A 253 -16.61 -14.86 -0.29
N PRO A 254 -17.80 -14.54 0.26
CA PRO A 254 -19.03 -15.26 -0.07
C PRO A 254 -19.27 -15.28 -1.58
N GLU A 255 -19.87 -16.36 -2.09
CA GLU A 255 -20.10 -16.54 -3.53
C GLU A 255 -20.92 -15.39 -4.13
N GLU A 256 -21.98 -14.96 -3.44
CA GLU A 256 -22.82 -13.82 -3.84
C GLU A 256 -22.00 -12.53 -3.95
N THR A 257 -21.15 -12.23 -2.95
CA THR A 257 -20.27 -11.06 -2.96
C THR A 257 -19.22 -11.14 -4.06
N ARG A 258 -18.69 -12.34 -4.35
CA ARG A 258 -17.75 -12.54 -5.46
C ARG A 258 -18.43 -12.32 -6.82
N ALA A 259 -19.68 -12.76 -6.97
CA ALA A 259 -20.48 -12.51 -8.16
C ALA A 259 -20.82 -11.02 -8.33
N GLU A 260 -21.10 -10.31 -7.23
CA GLU A 260 -21.28 -8.86 -7.23
C GLU A 260 -20.00 -8.14 -7.68
N LEU A 261 -18.85 -8.49 -7.10
CA LEU A 261 -17.54 -7.92 -7.48
C LEU A 261 -17.20 -8.19 -8.95
N ARG A 262 -17.50 -9.40 -9.45
CA ARG A 262 -17.34 -9.75 -10.88
C ARG A 262 -18.22 -8.87 -11.76
N THR A 263 -19.48 -8.66 -11.37
CA THR A 263 -20.43 -7.81 -12.11
C THR A 263 -19.96 -6.36 -12.14
N LEU A 264 -19.51 -5.84 -11.01
CA LEU A 264 -18.93 -4.51 -10.90
C LEU A 264 -17.73 -4.37 -11.85
N ALA A 265 -16.77 -5.29 -11.78
CA ALA A 265 -15.58 -5.27 -12.65
C ALA A 265 -15.98 -5.35 -14.14
N ARG A 266 -16.86 -6.28 -14.52
CA ARG A 266 -17.33 -6.42 -15.91
C ARG A 266 -17.94 -5.13 -16.47
N ASN A 267 -18.69 -4.39 -15.66
CA ASN A 267 -19.28 -3.12 -16.09
C ASN A 267 -18.30 -1.94 -16.08
N LEU A 268 -17.16 -2.06 -15.40
CA LEU A 268 -16.12 -1.02 -15.34
C LEU A 268 -14.93 -1.26 -16.28
N VAL A 269 -14.84 -2.41 -16.95
CA VAL A 269 -13.93 -2.59 -18.09
C VAL A 269 -14.09 -1.48 -19.15
N PRO A 270 -15.30 -1.08 -19.59
CA PRO A 270 -15.47 0.03 -20.53
C PRO A 270 -15.39 1.44 -19.89
N ALA A 271 -14.95 1.57 -18.63
CA ALA A 271 -14.93 2.86 -17.96
C ALA A 271 -14.00 3.86 -18.66
N VAL A 272 -14.38 5.13 -18.65
CA VAL A 272 -13.57 6.22 -19.22
C VAL A 272 -12.21 6.33 -18.53
N SER A 273 -12.16 6.09 -17.22
CA SER A 273 -10.92 6.14 -16.44
C SER A 273 -10.01 4.94 -16.75
N PRO A 274 -8.78 5.14 -17.28
CA PRO A 274 -7.89 4.06 -17.67
C PRO A 274 -7.47 3.14 -16.51
N ASN A 275 -7.19 3.71 -15.34
CA ASN A 275 -6.80 2.92 -14.16
C ASN A 275 -7.95 2.03 -13.69
N CYS A 276 -9.17 2.58 -13.63
CA CYS A 276 -10.35 1.83 -13.25
C CYS A 276 -10.64 0.70 -14.26
N SER A 277 -10.56 0.99 -15.57
CA SER A 277 -10.73 0.00 -16.65
C SER A 277 -9.70 -1.12 -16.56
N PHE A 278 -8.42 -0.76 -16.42
CA PHE A 278 -7.32 -1.72 -16.31
C PHE A 278 -7.45 -2.57 -15.04
N GLY A 279 -7.70 -1.95 -13.89
CA GLY A 279 -7.92 -2.64 -12.62
C GLY A 279 -9.10 -3.62 -12.69
N ALA A 280 -10.20 -3.22 -13.33
CA ALA A 280 -11.35 -4.09 -13.58
C ALA A 280 -11.00 -5.31 -14.45
N ALA A 281 -10.26 -5.09 -15.55
CA ALA A 281 -9.81 -6.15 -16.43
C ALA A 281 -8.89 -7.16 -15.71
N VAL A 282 -7.91 -6.67 -14.94
CA VAL A 282 -7.01 -7.51 -14.16
C VAL A 282 -7.78 -8.27 -13.07
N LEU A 283 -8.77 -7.65 -12.42
CA LEU A 283 -9.59 -8.33 -11.43
C LEU A 283 -10.41 -9.47 -12.06
N LEU A 284 -10.99 -9.27 -13.25
CA LEU A 284 -11.68 -10.33 -13.98
C LEU A 284 -10.78 -11.51 -14.31
N LYS A 285 -9.48 -11.30 -14.55
CA LYS A 285 -8.53 -12.43 -14.68
C LYS A 285 -8.60 -13.37 -13.48
N HIS A 286 -8.94 -12.89 -12.28
CA HIS A 286 -9.03 -13.72 -11.08
C HIS A 286 -10.44 -14.27 -10.85
N ILE A 287 -11.48 -13.43 -10.91
CA ILE A 287 -12.85 -13.80 -10.52
C ILE A 287 -13.82 -14.00 -11.69
N GLY A 288 -13.38 -13.73 -12.91
CA GLY A 288 -14.20 -13.80 -14.11
C GLY A 288 -14.40 -15.21 -14.64
N GLN A 289 -15.39 -15.35 -15.52
CA GLN A 289 -15.76 -16.56 -16.23
C GLN A 289 -15.42 -16.45 -17.72
N PRO A 290 -15.44 -17.56 -18.48
CA PRO A 290 -15.10 -17.54 -19.90
C PRO A 290 -15.84 -16.50 -20.75
N GLU A 291 -17.12 -16.23 -20.45
CA GLU A 291 -17.94 -15.24 -21.15
C GLU A 291 -17.53 -13.77 -20.90
N ASP A 292 -16.65 -13.52 -19.92
CA ASP A 292 -16.09 -12.19 -19.67
C ASP A 292 -14.99 -11.84 -20.67
N ALA A 293 -14.40 -12.83 -21.35
CA ALA A 293 -13.37 -12.59 -22.37
C ALA A 293 -13.87 -11.66 -23.50
N ALA A 294 -15.14 -11.77 -23.88
CA ALA A 294 -15.74 -10.92 -24.91
C ALA A 294 -15.76 -9.44 -24.51
N VAL A 295 -15.94 -9.12 -23.22
CA VAL A 295 -15.93 -7.73 -22.73
C VAL A 295 -14.52 -7.16 -22.73
N ILE A 296 -13.52 -7.98 -22.34
CA ILE A 296 -12.11 -7.58 -22.38
C ILE A 296 -11.70 -7.25 -23.82
N GLU A 297 -12.01 -8.13 -24.78
CA GLU A 297 -11.62 -7.93 -26.18
C GLU A 297 -12.31 -6.72 -26.83
N ALA A 298 -13.59 -6.49 -26.51
CA ALA A 298 -14.33 -5.35 -27.02
C ALA A 298 -13.78 -3.99 -26.52
N ASN A 299 -13.06 -3.99 -25.41
CA ASN A 299 -12.50 -2.79 -24.77
C ASN A 299 -10.97 -2.82 -24.72
N ARG A 300 -10.34 -3.56 -25.63
CA ARG A 300 -8.90 -3.64 -25.76
C ARG A 300 -8.29 -2.26 -26.01
N PRO A 301 -7.32 -1.78 -25.20
CA PRO A 301 -6.62 -0.53 -25.45
C PRO A 301 -5.86 -0.51 -26.77
N GLU A 302 -5.63 0.70 -27.31
CA GLU A 302 -4.85 0.91 -28.54
C GLU A 302 -3.34 0.85 -28.29
N ASP A 303 -2.88 1.15 -27.07
CA ASP A 303 -1.46 1.12 -26.72
C ASP A 303 -0.93 -0.32 -26.62
N SER A 304 0.32 -0.54 -27.03
CA SER A 304 0.88 -1.89 -27.16
C SER A 304 0.93 -2.65 -25.82
N VAL A 305 1.19 -1.97 -24.71
CA VAL A 305 1.37 -2.62 -23.40
C VAL A 305 0.02 -3.03 -22.82
N GLY A 306 -0.95 -2.12 -22.81
CA GLY A 306 -2.31 -2.39 -22.37
C GLY A 306 -3.01 -3.43 -23.23
N ALA A 307 -2.82 -3.35 -24.54
CA ALA A 307 -3.25 -4.35 -25.51
C ALA A 307 -2.76 -5.77 -25.18
N GLU A 308 -1.45 -5.95 -24.97
CA GLU A 308 -0.86 -7.24 -24.63
C GLU A 308 -1.40 -7.80 -23.30
N ALA A 309 -1.60 -6.93 -22.31
CA ALA A 309 -2.20 -7.29 -21.03
C ALA A 309 -3.65 -7.79 -21.21
N PHE A 310 -4.48 -7.05 -21.95
CA PHE A 310 -5.86 -7.43 -22.23
C PHE A 310 -5.95 -8.74 -23.02
N ASP A 311 -5.09 -8.92 -24.03
CA ASP A 311 -5.02 -10.16 -24.81
C ASP A 311 -4.61 -11.36 -23.93
N ALA A 312 -3.68 -11.17 -22.99
CA ALA A 312 -3.31 -12.19 -22.01
C ALA A 312 -4.46 -12.53 -21.05
N ILE A 313 -5.23 -11.54 -20.59
CA ILE A 313 -6.39 -11.75 -19.72
C ILE A 313 -7.50 -12.51 -20.46
N ALA A 314 -7.85 -12.11 -21.69
CA ALA A 314 -8.87 -12.78 -22.49
C ALA A 314 -8.51 -14.26 -22.76
N ARG A 315 -7.24 -14.54 -23.07
CA ARG A 315 -6.74 -15.93 -23.21
C ARG A 315 -6.88 -16.73 -21.91
N ALA A 316 -6.52 -16.14 -20.77
CA ALA A 316 -6.64 -16.80 -19.46
C ALA A 316 -8.10 -17.14 -19.12
N LEU A 317 -9.04 -16.25 -19.43
CA LEU A 317 -10.47 -16.47 -19.22
C LEU A 317 -11.02 -17.59 -20.10
N ARG A 318 -10.66 -17.63 -21.39
CA ARG A 318 -11.05 -18.72 -22.30
C ARG A 318 -10.46 -20.06 -21.89
N GLY A 319 -9.22 -20.08 -21.40
CA GLY A 319 -8.55 -21.29 -20.92
C GLY A 319 -9.27 -21.99 -19.76
N ARG A 320 -10.22 -21.33 -19.10
CA ARG A 320 -11.09 -21.93 -18.07
C ARG A 320 -12.26 -22.73 -18.65
N GLN A 321 -12.54 -22.65 -19.95
CA GLN A 321 -13.51 -23.52 -20.63
C GLN A 321 -13.01 -24.97 -20.55
N GLY A 322 -13.50 -25.73 -19.56
CA GLY A 322 -13.14 -27.13 -19.36
C GLY A 322 -12.57 -27.48 -17.98
N GLN A 323 -12.44 -26.53 -17.05
CA GLN A 323 -12.22 -26.83 -15.64
C GLN A 323 -13.57 -26.84 -14.90
N PRO A 324 -13.87 -27.91 -14.14
CA PRO A 324 -15.16 -28.07 -13.46
C PRO A 324 -15.42 -27.02 -12.38
#